data_AF-A0A962VBU2-F1
#
_entry.id   AF-A0A962VBU2-F1
#
_cell.length_a   1.000
_cell.length_b   1.000
_cell.length_c   1.000
_cell.angle_alpha   90.00
_cell.angle_beta   90.00
_cell.angle_gamma   90.00
#
_symmetry.space_group_name_H-M   'P 1'
#
loop_
_entity.id
_entity.type
_entity.pdbx_description
1 polymer ?
#
loop_
_entity_poly.entity_id
_entity_poly.type
_entity_poly.pdbx_seq_one_letter_code
_entity_poly.pdbx_strand_id
1 'polypeptide(L)'
;MENVLNKFNSEFMENGSFMLLPDESIKTVVNRENVAPGYGVYVISACKGDVKKIIYFGKSGTIKNDGTFKRQGLKRRLTMK
;
A
#
# COMPACT_ATOMS: atom_id res chain seq x y z
N MET A 1 2.26 6.71 17.27
CA MET A 1 1.84 6.01 16.03
C MET A 1 2.98 5.92 15.01
N GLU A 2 3.79 6.98 14.85
CA GLU A 2 5.07 6.95 14.10
C GLU A 2 5.96 5.77 14.45
N ASN A 3 6.03 5.41 15.73
CA ASN A 3 6.88 4.31 16.20
C ASN A 3 6.51 2.94 15.60
N VAL A 4 5.24 2.73 15.23
CA VAL A 4 4.79 1.47 14.61
C VAL A 4 5.22 1.40 13.15
N LEU A 5 5.07 2.49 12.39
CA LEU A 5 5.49 2.54 10.98
C LEU A 5 7.02 2.44 10.85
N ASN A 6 7.76 3.11 11.73
CA ASN A 6 9.21 3.03 11.75
C ASN A 6 9.70 1.61 12.07
N LYS A 7 9.04 0.94 13.03
CA LYS A 7 9.31 -0.47 13.31
C LYS A 7 9.03 -1.37 12.10
N PHE A 8 7.89 -1.20 11.45
CA PHE A 8 7.54 -1.95 10.23
C PHE A 8 8.58 -1.75 9.12
N ASN A 9 9.01 -0.52 8.87
CA ASN A 9 10.01 -0.24 7.84
C ASN A 9 11.38 -0.85 8.16
N SER A 10 11.72 -1.00 9.44
CA SER A 10 12.95 -1.67 9.87
C SER A 10 12.87 -3.21 9.84
N GLU A 11 11.66 -3.77 9.95
CA GLU A 11 11.44 -5.21 10.10
C GLU A 11 11.22 -5.91 8.75
N PHE A 12 10.64 -5.22 7.77
CA PHE A 12 10.34 -5.79 6.45
C PHE A 12 11.27 -5.23 5.38
N MET A 13 12.18 -6.06 4.85
CA MET A 13 13.14 -5.65 3.81
C MET A 13 12.47 -5.13 2.52
N GLU A 14 11.30 -5.67 2.17
CA GLU A 14 10.52 -5.20 1.02
C GLU A 14 9.42 -4.23 1.48
N ASN A 15 9.77 -2.95 1.53
CA ASN A 15 8.83 -1.87 1.83
C ASN A 15 9.08 -0.66 0.92
N GLY A 16 8.10 0.26 0.90
CA GLY A 16 8.19 1.49 0.12
C GLY A 16 7.04 2.43 0.44
N SER A 17 7.18 3.67 0.00
CA SER A 17 6.14 4.68 0.14
C SER A 17 6.18 5.65 -1.02
N PHE A 18 5.04 6.22 -1.38
CA PHE A 18 4.92 7.23 -2.41
C PHE A 18 3.86 8.26 -2.03
N MET A 19 3.94 9.44 -2.65
CA MET A 19 2.89 10.44 -2.57
C MET A 19 1.96 10.33 -3.78
N LEU A 20 0.67 10.53 -3.55
CA LEU A 20 -0.34 10.69 -4.60
C LEU A 20 -0.80 12.15 -4.56
N LEU A 21 -0.44 12.93 -5.57
CA LEU A 21 -0.87 14.31 -5.68
C LEU A 21 -2.33 14.41 -6.21
N PRO A 22 -3.05 15.52 -5.96
CA PRO A 22 -4.47 15.64 -6.30
C PRO A 22 -4.82 15.43 -7.77
N ASP A 23 -3.89 15.76 -8.67
CA ASP A 23 -4.02 15.66 -10.12
C ASP A 23 -3.45 14.35 -10.70
N GLU A 24 -2.86 13.50 -9.85
CA GLU A 24 -2.26 12.24 -10.28
C GLU A 24 -3.28 11.10 -10.33
N SER A 25 -3.12 10.24 -11.34
CA SER A 25 -3.81 8.95 -11.37
C SER A 25 -3.09 7.92 -10.50
N ILE A 26 -3.80 7.30 -9.57
CA ILE A 26 -3.25 6.19 -8.76
C ILE A 26 -2.67 5.06 -9.64
N LYS A 27 -3.25 4.80 -10.82
CA LYS A 27 -2.72 3.81 -11.75
C LYS A 27 -1.34 4.19 -12.26
N THR A 28 -1.15 5.46 -12.62
CA THR A 28 0.12 5.98 -13.12
C THR A 28 1.17 5.92 -12.02
N VAL A 29 0.85 6.41 -10.82
CA VAL A 29 1.81 6.44 -9.70
C VAL A 29 2.24 5.05 -9.27
N VAL A 30 1.30 4.12 -9.07
CA VAL A 30 1.62 2.73 -8.68
C VAL A 30 2.50 2.02 -9.72
N ASN A 31 2.40 2.38 -11.01
CA ASN A 31 3.31 1.91 -12.05
C ASN A 31 4.69 2.57 -11.95
N ARG A 32 4.74 3.91 -11.86
CA ARG A 32 5.97 4.70 -11.77
C ARG A 32 6.84 4.29 -10.59
N GLU A 33 6.22 4.10 -9.44
CA GLU A 33 6.89 3.77 -8.17
C GLU A 33 7.18 2.27 -8.03
N ASN A 34 6.98 1.47 -9.09
CA ASN A 34 7.24 0.03 -9.12
C ASN A 34 6.65 -0.74 -7.92
N VAL A 35 5.44 -0.35 -7.48
CA VAL A 35 4.77 -1.01 -6.36
C VAL A 35 4.65 -2.51 -6.62
N ALA A 36 5.10 -3.31 -5.66
CA ALA A 36 5.17 -4.75 -5.79
C ALA A 36 3.82 -5.35 -6.25
N PRO A 37 3.81 -6.23 -7.26
CA PRO A 37 2.58 -6.89 -7.70
C PRO A 37 2.15 -8.01 -6.73
N GLY A 38 2.95 -8.29 -5.70
CA GLY A 38 2.77 -9.36 -4.72
C GLY A 38 1.77 -9.05 -3.61
N TYR A 39 1.81 -9.89 -2.57
CA TYR A 39 0.95 -9.77 -1.39
C TYR A 39 1.59 -8.88 -0.33
N GLY A 40 0.79 -8.41 0.63
CA GLY A 40 1.30 -7.54 1.69
C GLY A 40 0.25 -6.61 2.27
N VAL A 41 0.72 -5.67 3.10
CA VAL A 41 -0.08 -4.66 3.80
C VAL A 41 0.25 -3.29 3.22
N TYR A 42 -0.74 -2.39 3.20
CA TYR A 42 -0.55 -1.00 2.80
C TYR A 42 -1.31 -0.05 3.73
N VAL A 43 -0.77 1.15 3.89
CA VAL A 43 -1.32 2.19 4.75
C VAL A 43 -1.52 3.44 3.91
N ILE A 44 -2.72 4.03 3.97
CA ILE A 44 -3.03 5.30 3.30
C ILE A 44 -3.11 6.37 4.38
N SER A 45 -2.36 7.46 4.15
CA SER A 45 -2.39 8.64 5.01
C SER A 45 -2.88 9.84 4.23
N ALA A 46 -3.75 10.64 4.84
CA ALA A 46 -4.03 11.99 4.38
C ALA A 46 -2.91 12.92 4.87
N CYS A 47 -2.33 13.67 3.95
CA CYS A 47 -1.28 14.66 4.24
C CYS A 47 -1.85 16.07 4.07
N LYS A 48 -1.77 16.91 5.11
CA LYS A 48 -2.15 18.33 5.05
C LYS A 48 -1.08 19.17 5.74
N GLY A 49 -0.23 19.83 4.96
CA GLY A 49 1.00 20.44 5.46
C GLY A 49 1.89 19.37 6.08
N ASP A 50 2.45 19.65 7.26
CA ASP A 50 3.30 18.70 8.00
C ASP A 50 2.50 17.62 8.75
N VAL A 51 1.16 17.68 8.71
CA VAL A 51 0.31 16.71 9.41
C VAL A 51 0.04 15.51 8.50
N LYS A 52 0.51 14.34 8.94
CA LYS A 52 0.20 13.03 8.34
C LYS A 52 -0.77 12.26 9.22
N LYS A 53 -1.98 12.02 8.74
CA LYS A 53 -3.01 11.24 9.45
C LYS A 53 -3.32 9.95 8.70
N ILE A 54 -3.15 8.81 9.34
CA ILE A 54 -3.57 7.52 8.75
C ILE A 54 -5.10 7.51 8.63
N ILE A 55 -5.59 7.17 7.44
CA ILE A 55 -7.02 7.10 7.14
C ILE A 55 -7.48 5.69 6.75
N TYR A 56 -6.55 4.81 6.37
CA TYR A 56 -6.90 3.45 5.96
C TYR A 56 -5.74 2.48 6.12
N PHE A 57 -6.07 1.26 6.55
CA PHE A 57 -5.18 0.10 6.53
C PHE A 57 -5.78 -0.97 5.61
N GLY A 58 -4.98 -1.45 4.68
CA GLY A 58 -5.38 -2.46 3.71
C GLY A 58 -4.42 -3.62 3.62
N LYS A 59 -4.90 -4.74 3.08
CA LYS A 59 -4.08 -5.93 2.82
C LYS A 59 -4.43 -6.56 1.47
N SER A 60 -3.46 -7.31 0.96
CA SER A 60 -3.55 -8.06 -0.29
C SER A 60 -3.08 -9.51 -0.05
N GLY A 61 -3.45 -10.45 -0.93
CA GLY A 61 -3.15 -11.89 -0.73
C GLY A 61 -4.11 -12.65 0.18
N THR A 62 -5.41 -12.69 -0.17
CA THR A 62 -6.39 -13.54 0.53
C THR A 62 -6.24 -14.98 0.05
N ILE A 63 -6.17 -15.92 0.98
CA ILE A 63 -6.23 -17.37 0.71
C ILE A 63 -7.71 -17.77 0.56
N LYS A 64 -8.02 -18.57 -0.45
CA LYS A 64 -9.34 -19.16 -0.68
C LYS A 64 -9.48 -20.48 0.11
N ASN A 65 -10.71 -20.99 0.17
CA ASN A 65 -10.99 -22.27 0.83
C ASN A 65 -10.29 -23.47 0.17
N ASP A 66 -9.88 -23.34 -1.09
CA ASP A 66 -9.10 -24.35 -1.82
C ASP A 66 -7.58 -24.27 -1.56
N GLY A 67 -7.14 -23.41 -0.63
CA GLY A 67 -5.73 -23.17 -0.32
C GLY A 67 -4.99 -22.29 -1.32
N THR A 68 -5.61 -21.92 -2.45
CA THR A 68 -4.99 -21.02 -3.44
C THR A 68 -5.15 -19.56 -3.06
N PHE A 69 -4.19 -18.72 -3.47
CA PHE A 69 -4.33 -17.28 -3.30
C PHE A 69 -5.29 -16.68 -4.33
N LYS A 70 -6.12 -15.72 -3.90
CA LYS A 70 -6.81 -14.82 -4.83
C LYS A 70 -5.79 -13.97 -5.58
N ARG A 71 -6.00 -13.75 -6.87
CA ARG A 71 -5.17 -12.87 -7.73
C ARG A 71 -5.39 -11.39 -7.41
N GLN A 72 -4.98 -10.96 -6.23
CA GLN A 72 -5.22 -9.62 -5.67
C GLN A 72 -3.97 -9.13 -4.95
N GLY A 73 -2.93 -8.78 -5.71
CA GLY A 73 -1.73 -8.14 -5.17
C GLY A 73 -1.93 -6.66 -4.83
N LEU A 74 -0.94 -6.05 -4.18
CA LEU A 74 -0.95 -4.65 -3.74
C LEU A 74 -1.30 -3.70 -4.89
N LYS A 75 -0.59 -3.81 -6.00
CA LYS A 75 -0.82 -3.02 -7.22
C LYS A 75 -2.26 -3.09 -7.73
N ARG A 76 -2.87 -4.29 -7.71
CA ARG A 76 -4.26 -4.47 -8.13
C ARG A 76 -5.22 -3.88 -7.10
N ARG A 77 -4.97 -4.09 -5.80
CA ARG A 77 -5.80 -3.54 -4.72
C ARG A 77 -5.86 -2.02 -4.71
N LEU A 78 -4.74 -1.36 -4.97
CA LEU A 78 -4.65 0.11 -5.02
C LEU A 78 -5.33 0.72 -6.26
N THR A 79 -5.53 -0.04 -7.32
CA THR A 79 -6.01 0.48 -8.63
C THR A 79 -7.39 -0.01 -9.03
N MET A 80 -8.00 -0.90 -8.24
CA MET A 80 -9.38 -1.34 -8.45
C MET A 80 -10.36 -0.21 -8.12
N LYS A 81 -11.34 0.00 -9.01
CA LYS A 81 -12.52 0.84 -8.78
C LYS A 81 -13.55 0.07 -7.96
#